data_AF-A0A627B4E1-F1
#
_entry.id   AF-A0A627B4E1-F1
#
_cell.length_a   1.000
_cell.length_b   1.000
_cell.length_c   1.000
_cell.angle_alpha   90.00
_cell.angle_beta   90.00
_cell.angle_gamma   90.00
#
_symmetry.space_group_name_H-M   'P 1'
#
loop_
_entity.id
_entity.type
_entity.pdbx_description
1 polymer ?
#
loop_
_entity_poly.entity_id
_entity_poly.type
_entity_poly.pdbx_seq_one_letter_code
_entity_poly.pdbx_strand_id
1 'polypeptide(L)'
;MLKLIENNENAVVVLHEIYGINEHIKDVCAEYHDRGFDVYCPHLFEHGLPFKYEQQDQAYKNFVNTCGFDTTKINLLFSAE
;
A
#
# COMPACT_ATOMS: atom_id res chain seq x y z
N MET A 1 8.24 -2.99 -8.50
CA MET A 1 7.79 -3.62 -7.24
C MET A 1 9.04 -3.90 -6.43
N LEU A 2 9.00 -3.78 -5.12
CA LEU A 2 10.10 -4.16 -4.25
C LEU A 2 10.03 -5.68 -3.98
N LYS A 3 11.20 -6.34 -3.97
CA LYS A 3 11.35 -7.77 -3.68
C LYS A 3 12.62 -8.00 -2.86
N LEU A 4 12.54 -8.85 -1.85
CA LEU A 4 13.67 -9.34 -1.06
C LEU A 4 13.55 -10.87 -1.00
N ILE A 5 14.47 -11.59 -1.63
CA ILE A 5 14.32 -13.02 -1.92
C ILE A 5 15.60 -13.76 -1.52
N GLU A 6 15.45 -14.79 -0.68
CA GLU A 6 16.54 -15.69 -0.27
C GLU A 6 16.17 -17.17 -0.46
N ASN A 7 15.08 -17.46 -1.17
CA ASN A 7 14.50 -18.80 -1.36
C ASN A 7 14.03 -19.41 -0.03
N ASN A 8 13.39 -18.60 0.80
CA ASN A 8 12.78 -19.06 2.03
C ASN A 8 11.55 -19.96 1.73
N GLU A 9 11.20 -20.84 2.67
CA GLU A 9 10.03 -21.72 2.53
C GLU A 9 8.70 -20.93 2.50
N ASN A 10 8.68 -19.74 3.09
CA ASN A 10 7.49 -18.91 3.24
C ASN A 10 7.71 -17.51 2.69
N ALA A 11 6.63 -16.88 2.23
CA ALA A 11 6.64 -15.53 1.68
C ALA A 11 5.54 -14.65 2.28
N VAL A 12 5.79 -13.34 2.31
CA VAL A 12 4.84 -12.31 2.74
C VAL A 12 4.65 -11.29 1.62
N VAL A 13 3.40 -10.87 1.43
CA VAL A 13 3.04 -9.75 0.55
C VAL A 13 2.76 -8.53 1.42
N VAL A 14 3.57 -7.48 1.28
CA VAL A 14 3.40 -6.21 2.00
C VAL A 14 2.71 -5.21 1.10
N LEU A 15 1.58 -4.66 1.55
CA LEU A 15 0.82 -3.63 0.84
C LEU A 15 1.07 -2.27 1.49
N HIS A 16 1.37 -1.27 0.66
CA HIS A 16 1.59 0.09 1.15
C HIS A 16 0.28 0.85 1.32
N GLU A 17 0.29 1.83 2.23
CA GLU A 17 -0.80 2.79 2.42
C GLU A 17 -0.80 3.86 1.30
N ILE A 18 -1.54 4.95 1.50
CA ILE A 18 -1.68 6.06 0.52
C ILE A 18 -0.35 6.76 0.16
N TYR A 19 0.74 6.46 0.86
CA TYR A 19 2.06 7.04 0.63
C TYR A 19 2.94 6.25 -0.35
N GLY A 20 2.51 5.09 -0.85
CA GLY A 20 3.38 4.28 -1.72
C GLY A 20 4.43 3.53 -0.91
N ILE A 21 5.41 2.93 -1.61
CA ILE A 21 6.56 2.27 -0.98
C ILE A 21 7.53 3.34 -0.43
N ASN A 22 7.14 3.97 0.67
CA ASN A 22 7.94 4.94 1.43
C ASN A 22 8.95 4.23 2.35
N GLU A 23 9.75 4.99 3.11
CA GLU A 23 10.76 4.40 4.02
C GLU A 23 10.14 3.47 5.06
N HIS A 24 8.99 3.83 5.64
CA HIS A 24 8.30 2.96 6.58
C HIS A 24 7.96 1.58 5.98
N ILE A 25 7.44 1.54 4.74
CA ILE A 25 7.15 0.27 4.06
C ILE A 25 8.41 -0.52 3.74
N LYS A 26 9.52 0.16 3.42
CA LYS A 26 10.81 -0.51 3.21
C LYS A 26 11.32 -1.14 4.51
N ASP A 27 11.21 -0.44 5.63
CA ASP A 27 11.60 -0.95 6.95
C ASP A 27 10.77 -2.18 7.31
N VAL A 28 9.45 -2.16 7.08
CA VAL A 28 8.58 -3.32 7.26
C VAL A 28 9.00 -4.48 6.36
N CYS A 29 9.32 -4.22 5.09
CA CYS A 29 9.80 -5.26 4.18
C CYS A 29 11.12 -5.88 4.67
N ALA A 30 12.06 -5.05 5.14
CA ALA A 30 13.33 -5.52 5.70
C ALA A 30 13.10 -6.36 6.96
N GLU A 31 12.23 -5.91 7.87
CA GLU A 31 11.92 -6.63 9.11
C GLU A 31 11.37 -8.05 8.83
N TYR A 32 10.46 -8.19 7.86
CA TYR A 32 9.95 -9.52 7.50
C TYR A 32 11.01 -10.37 6.78
N HIS A 33 11.87 -9.74 5.99
CA HIS A 33 12.96 -10.46 5.34
C HIS A 33 13.96 -11.01 6.35
N ASP A 34 14.37 -10.20 7.32
CA ASP A 34 15.28 -10.58 8.41
C ASP A 34 14.69 -11.68 9.30
N ARG A 35 13.36 -11.84 9.31
CA ARG A 35 12.65 -12.93 10.00
C ARG A 35 12.59 -14.24 9.19
N GLY A 36 13.19 -14.29 8.00
CA GLY A 36 13.26 -15.49 7.16
C GLY A 36 12.09 -15.66 6.20
N PHE A 37 11.51 -14.56 5.71
CA PHE A 37 10.49 -14.60 4.66
C PHE A 37 11.02 -14.02 3.35
N ASP A 38 10.57 -14.59 2.24
CA ASP A 38 10.65 -13.90 0.95
C ASP A 38 9.57 -12.81 0.92
N VAL A 39 9.97 -11.58 0.59
CA VAL A 39 9.07 -10.42 0.67
C VAL A 39 8.78 -9.89 -0.73
N TYR A 40 7.48 -9.66 -0.98
CA TYR A 40 6.98 -9.03 -2.19
C TYR A 40 6.16 -7.79 -1.82
N CYS A 41 6.54 -6.64 -2.37
CA CYS A 41 5.78 -5.40 -2.19
C CYS A 41 5.45 -4.79 -3.56
N PRO A 42 4.23 -5.02 -4.09
CA PRO A 42 3.81 -4.43 -5.36
C PRO A 42 3.66 -2.91 -5.24
N HIS A 43 3.91 -2.18 -6.33
CA HIS A 43 3.44 -0.79 -6.41
C HIS A 43 1.96 -0.84 -6.76
N LEU A 44 1.14 -0.20 -5.94
CA LEU A 44 -0.29 0.00 -6.22
C LEU A 44 -0.53 1.30 -6.99
N PHE A 45 0.47 2.18 -7.09
CA PHE A 45 0.42 3.39 -7.89
C PHE A 45 1.02 3.17 -9.27
N GLU A 46 0.34 3.64 -10.32
CA GLU A 46 0.82 3.58 -11.70
C GLU A 46 2.15 4.32 -11.89
N HIS A 47 2.34 5.44 -11.18
CA HIS A 47 3.58 6.24 -11.27
C HIS A 47 4.75 5.64 -10.48
N GLY A 48 4.53 4.63 -9.62
CA GLY A 48 5.57 3.94 -8.85
C GLY A 48 6.32 4.76 -7.77
N LEU A 49 6.17 6.09 -7.76
CA LEU A 49 6.83 6.99 -6.81
C LEU A 49 6.07 7.10 -5.48
N PRO A 50 6.73 7.09 -4.31
CA PRO A 50 6.07 7.33 -3.04
C PRO A 50 5.80 8.83 -2.80
N PHE A 51 4.84 9.11 -1.93
CA PHE A 51 4.59 10.43 -1.35
C PHE A 51 5.31 10.55 -0.01
N LYS A 52 5.77 11.75 0.32
CA LYS A 52 6.24 12.09 1.66
C LYS A 52 5.07 12.40 2.59
N TYR A 53 5.30 12.36 3.90
CA TYR A 53 4.26 12.69 4.88
C TYR A 53 3.74 14.13 4.73
N GLU A 54 4.59 15.08 4.35
CA GLU A 54 4.18 16.47 4.10
C GLU A 54 3.25 16.59 2.88
N GLN A 55 3.19 15.56 2.04
CA GLN A 55 2.35 15.50 0.84
C GLN A 55 1.03 14.76 1.11
N GLN A 56 0.59 14.67 2.36
CA GLN A 56 -0.64 13.99 2.76
C GLN A 56 -1.85 14.32 1.87
N ASP A 57 -2.08 15.60 1.58
CA ASP A 57 -3.21 16.02 0.72
C ASP A 57 -3.10 15.48 -0.71
N GLN A 58 -1.88 15.42 -1.25
CA GLN A 58 -1.63 14.89 -2.59
C GLN A 58 -1.78 13.37 -2.61
N ALA A 59 -1.24 12.69 -1.60
CA ALA A 59 -1.36 11.25 -1.40
C ALA A 59 -2.84 10.83 -1.30
N TYR A 60 -3.62 11.55 -0.48
CA TYR A 60 -5.04 11.31 -0.32
C TYR A 60 -5.82 11.56 -1.61
N LYS A 61 -5.57 12.69 -2.30
CA LYS A 61 -6.20 12.97 -3.61
C LYS A 61 -5.89 11.90 -4.64
N ASN A 62 -4.64 11.43 -4.70
CA ASN A 62 -4.25 10.35 -5.60
C ASN A 62 -5.04 9.07 -5.29
N PHE A 63 -5.10 8.67 -4.02
CA PHE A 63 -5.86 7.49 -3.61
C PHE A 63 -7.35 7.61 -3.96
N VAL A 64 -8.00 8.73 -3.64
CA VAL A 64 -9.44 8.91 -3.91
C VAL A 64 -9.74 8.97 -5.42
N ASN A 65 -8.86 9.55 -6.23
CA ASN A 65 -9.09 9.66 -7.67
C ASN A 65 -8.78 8.37 -8.43
N THR A 66 -7.79 7.60 -7.98
CA THR A 66 -7.31 6.40 -8.69
C THR A 66 -7.93 5.12 -8.16
N CYS A 67 -8.05 4.97 -6.84
CA CYS A 67 -8.68 3.81 -6.20
C CYS A 67 -10.13 4.11 -5.82
N GLY A 68 -10.37 5.30 -5.26
CA GLY A 68 -11.67 5.77 -4.85
C GLY A 68 -12.30 5.02 -3.69
N PHE A 69 -13.44 5.51 -3.26
CA PHE A 69 -14.35 4.82 -2.36
C PHE A 69 -15.69 4.70 -3.09
N ASP A 70 -16.16 3.48 -3.33
CA ASP A 70 -17.54 3.29 -3.76
C ASP A 70 -18.46 3.55 -2.56
N THR A 71 -18.95 4.78 -2.44
CA THR A 71 -19.87 5.17 -1.38
C THR A 71 -21.29 4.72 -1.65
N THR A 72 -21.59 4.05 -2.78
CA THR A 72 -22.95 3.61 -3.14
C THR A 72 -23.57 2.77 -2.03
N LYS A 73 -22.81 1.81 -1.48
CA LYS A 73 -23.28 0.97 -0.37
C LYS A 73 -23.56 1.76 0.91
N ILE A 74 -22.75 2.78 1.19
CA ILE A 74 -22.93 3.65 2.36
C ILE A 74 -24.18 4.53 2.17
N ASN A 75 -24.34 5.11 0.98
CA ASN A 75 -25.49 5.96 0.65
C ASN A 75 -26.80 5.17 0.65
N LEU A 76 -26.78 3.88 0.25
CA LEU A 76 -27.93 2.98 0.36
C LEU A 76 -28.37 2.76 1.81
N LEU A 77 -27.46 2.78 2.80
CA LEU A 77 -27.83 2.67 4.21
C LEU A 77 -28.65 3.88 4.70
N PHE A 78 -28.43 5.06 4.14
CA PHE A 78 -29.20 6.28 4.46
C PHE A 78 -30.49 6.42 3.66
N SER A 79 -30.69 5.57 2.65
CA SER A 79 -31.85 5.60 1.75
C SER A 79 -32.90 4.55 2.12
N ALA A 80 -32.64 3.76 3.16
CA ALA A 80 -33.57 2.77 3.72
C ALA A 80 -34.44 3.39 4.82
N GLU A 81 -35.20 4.43 4.47
CA GLU A 81 -36.34 4.94 5.23
C GLU A 81 -37.62 4.83 4.39
#